data_AF-A0A844MQN8-F1
#
_entry.id   AF-A0A844MQN8-F1
#
_cell.length_a   1.000
_cell.length_b   1.000
_cell.length_c   1.000
_cell.angle_alpha   90.00
_cell.angle_beta   90.00
_cell.angle_gamma   90.00
#
_symmetry.space_group_name_H-M   'P 1'
#
loop_
_entity.id
_entity.type
_entity.pdbx_description
1 polymer ?
#
loop_
_entity_poly.entity_id
_entity_poly.type
_entity_poly.pdbx_seq_one_letter_code
_entity_poly.pdbx_strand_id
1 'polypeptide(L)'
;MIQLNSTTTYSETSLTLTALVDTALCVGAGGSSGSLADKPIVRTAKGELLIPASQLKGRVRHECEKLARGLHLPVCDSPNPQTMCPQRAGFAEDFDRRFQNPNFCIEDYKGFHCPICQIFGNPVLPSRVLFDDLICTQDPANLPEVLRPGVTLNRRRRTAENQKLFLLETSPVNTKLPFQGDIHILPGYPPYTKALLLAALRHIHALGGSKSGGLGWLHWKFTPQEIDNTVWDALLLE
;
A
#
# COMPACT_ATOMS: atom_id res chain seq x y z
N MET A 1 -34.30 10.75 15.74
CA MET A 1 -33.95 11.49 14.51
C MET A 1 -32.61 12.17 14.79
N ILE A 2 -31.50 11.51 14.46
CA ILE A 2 -30.15 12.02 14.77
C ILE A 2 -29.80 13.03 13.67
N GLN A 3 -29.79 14.31 14.01
CA GLN A 3 -29.38 15.38 13.11
C GLN A 3 -27.84 15.42 13.06
N LEU A 4 -27.28 15.07 11.90
CA LEU A 4 -25.86 15.19 11.58
C LEU A 4 -25.53 16.67 11.22
N ASN A 5 -25.68 17.57 12.18
CA ASN A 5 -25.34 18.99 12.01
C ASN A 5 -23.94 19.26 12.57
N SER A 6 -22.91 18.90 11.82
CA SER A 6 -21.57 19.51 11.81
C SER A 6 -20.57 18.57 11.12
N THR A 7 -20.71 18.39 9.81
CA THR A 7 -19.54 17.97 9.02
C THR A 7 -18.58 19.13 9.05
N THR A 8 -17.64 19.07 9.99
CA THR A 8 -16.58 20.08 10.10
C THR A 8 -15.91 20.12 8.73
N THR A 9 -15.95 21.29 8.08
CA THR A 9 -15.37 21.50 6.76
C THR A 9 -13.86 21.55 6.91
N TYR A 10 -13.28 20.39 7.15
CA TYR A 10 -11.87 20.19 7.14
C TYR A 10 -11.43 20.17 5.68
N SER A 11 -10.48 21.01 5.31
CA SER A 11 -9.85 21.01 3.99
C SER A 11 -9.04 19.71 3.81
N GLU A 12 -9.72 18.65 3.40
CA GLU A 12 -9.13 17.37 3.03
C GLU A 12 -8.21 17.61 1.83
N THR A 13 -6.92 17.27 1.98
CA THR A 13 -5.98 17.35 0.87
C THR A 13 -5.96 15.99 0.18
N SER A 14 -6.38 15.92 -1.08
CA SER A 14 -6.30 14.70 -1.88
C SER A 14 -5.09 14.71 -2.79
N LEU A 15 -4.47 13.54 -2.94
CA LEU A 15 -3.45 13.26 -3.95
C LEU A 15 -4.05 12.30 -4.97
N THR A 16 -4.38 12.80 -6.15
CA THR A 16 -4.83 11.96 -7.25
C THR A 16 -3.66 11.20 -7.85
N LEU A 17 -3.84 9.89 -7.99
CA LEU A 17 -2.86 8.98 -8.54
C LEU A 17 -3.43 8.17 -9.71
N THR A 18 -2.57 7.94 -10.69
CA THR A 18 -2.78 6.98 -11.76
C THR A 18 -1.60 6.01 -11.78
N ALA A 19 -1.86 4.73 -11.54
CA ALA A 19 -0.92 3.65 -11.83
C ALA A 19 -1.07 3.24 -13.29
N LEU A 20 -0.02 3.43 -14.08
CA LEU A 20 0.04 2.93 -15.46
C LEU A 20 0.76 1.58 -15.45
N VAL A 21 -0.02 0.52 -15.59
CA VAL A 21 0.46 -0.86 -15.47
C VAL A 21 1.00 -1.34 -16.82
N ASP A 22 2.33 -1.44 -16.91
CA ASP A 22 3.08 -1.75 -18.13
C ASP A 22 3.06 -3.25 -18.47
N THR A 23 3.05 -4.13 -17.46
CA THR A 23 2.97 -5.58 -17.65
C THR A 23 1.70 -6.16 -17.05
N ALA A 24 1.30 -7.35 -17.49
CA ALA A 24 0.08 -8.00 -17.01
C ALA A 24 -0.01 -8.00 -15.47
N LEU A 25 -1.13 -7.50 -14.96
CA LEU A 25 -1.43 -7.39 -13.55
C LEU A 25 -2.02 -8.69 -13.03
N CYS A 26 -1.58 -9.15 -11.86
CA CYS A 26 -2.20 -10.24 -11.14
C CYS A 26 -2.49 -9.78 -9.71
N VAL A 27 -3.74 -9.41 -9.43
CA VAL A 27 -4.17 -9.03 -8.07
C VAL A 27 -5.26 -10.01 -7.69
N GLY A 28 -4.88 -11.01 -6.91
CA GLY A 28 -5.80 -12.08 -6.51
C GLY A 28 -6.57 -11.76 -5.25
N ALA A 29 -7.87 -12.07 -5.22
CA ALA A 29 -8.58 -12.31 -3.97
C ALA A 29 -8.31 -13.75 -3.52
N GLY A 30 -7.99 -13.93 -2.24
CA GLY A 30 -7.93 -15.29 -1.68
C GLY A 30 -9.35 -15.86 -1.59
N GLY A 31 -9.55 -17.08 -2.07
CA GLY A 31 -10.79 -17.84 -1.84
C GLY A 31 -11.95 -17.56 -2.81
N SER A 32 -11.71 -16.91 -3.95
CA SER A 32 -12.74 -16.67 -4.96
C SER A 32 -13.07 -17.96 -5.73
N SER A 33 -14.24 -18.51 -5.44
CA SER A 33 -14.85 -19.67 -6.10
C SER A 33 -15.50 -19.26 -7.42
N GLY A 34 -15.25 -20.00 -8.52
CA GLY A 34 -16.01 -19.86 -9.77
C GLY A 34 -15.22 -19.53 -11.04
N SER A 35 -13.90 -19.28 -10.93
CA SER A 35 -13.00 -19.15 -12.10
C SER A 35 -12.20 -20.43 -12.31
N LEU A 36 -11.79 -20.69 -13.56
CA LEU A 36 -10.79 -21.72 -13.87
C LEU A 36 -9.40 -21.37 -13.30
N ALA A 37 -9.18 -20.11 -12.88
CA ALA A 37 -7.96 -19.66 -12.24
C ALA A 37 -7.90 -20.04 -10.75
N ASP A 38 -6.76 -20.53 -10.30
CA ASP A 38 -6.45 -20.70 -8.87
C ASP A 38 -6.33 -19.35 -8.15
N LYS A 39 -6.03 -18.28 -8.90
CA LYS A 39 -5.98 -16.89 -8.43
C LYS A 39 -6.66 -15.97 -9.44
N PRO A 40 -7.98 -15.76 -9.32
CA PRO A 40 -8.70 -14.85 -10.20
C PRO A 40 -8.41 -13.39 -9.82
N ILE A 41 -8.53 -12.50 -10.81
CA ILE A 41 -8.26 -11.07 -10.61
C ILE A 41 -9.45 -10.39 -9.91
N VAL A 42 -9.18 -9.41 -9.05
CA VAL A 42 -10.26 -8.68 -8.37
C VAL A 42 -10.95 -7.70 -9.33
N ARG A 43 -12.29 -7.71 -9.31
CA ARG A 43 -13.14 -6.83 -10.13
C ARG A 43 -14.23 -6.15 -9.31
N THR A 44 -14.71 -5.00 -9.80
CA THR A 44 -15.86 -4.29 -9.23
C THR A 44 -17.14 -5.04 -9.59
N ALA A 45 -18.27 -4.67 -8.98
CA ALA A 45 -19.58 -5.19 -9.36
C ALA A 45 -19.95 -4.89 -10.83
N LYS A 46 -19.27 -3.93 -11.48
CA LYS A 46 -19.42 -3.59 -12.89
C LYS A 46 -18.43 -4.33 -13.81
N GLY A 47 -17.59 -5.20 -13.26
CA GLY A 47 -16.61 -5.99 -14.01
C GLY A 47 -15.26 -5.30 -14.24
N GLU A 48 -15.07 -4.08 -13.74
CA GLU A 48 -13.83 -3.31 -13.90
C GLU A 48 -12.70 -3.93 -13.06
N LEU A 49 -11.50 -4.02 -13.62
CA LEU A 49 -10.32 -4.43 -12.86
C LEU A 49 -10.05 -3.41 -11.74
N LEU A 50 -9.72 -3.90 -10.54
CA LEU A 50 -9.37 -3.02 -9.43
C LEU A 50 -8.12 -3.48 -8.67
N ILE A 51 -7.38 -2.52 -8.14
CA ILE A 51 -6.33 -2.72 -7.15
C ILE A 51 -6.90 -2.28 -5.79
N PRO A 52 -7.08 -3.18 -4.82
CA PRO A 52 -7.69 -2.82 -3.55
C PRO A 52 -6.89 -1.77 -2.78
N ALA A 53 -7.60 -0.82 -2.18
CA ALA A 53 -7.08 0.20 -1.28
C ALA A 53 -6.22 -0.40 -0.17
N SER A 54 -6.62 -1.55 0.37
CA SER A 54 -5.88 -2.26 1.42
C SER A 54 -4.52 -2.77 0.95
N GLN A 55 -4.43 -3.29 -0.29
CA GLN A 55 -3.17 -3.72 -0.91
C GLN A 55 -2.26 -2.54 -1.19
N LEU A 56 -2.83 -1.45 -1.73
CA LEU A 56 -2.10 -0.22 -2.00
C LEU A 56 -1.57 0.41 -0.71
N LYS A 57 -2.44 0.64 0.29
CA LYS A 57 -2.09 1.19 1.60
C LYS A 57 -1.02 0.34 2.29
N GLY A 58 -1.18 -0.99 2.29
CA GLY A 58 -0.19 -1.90 2.87
C GLY A 58 1.16 -1.83 2.15
N ARG A 59 1.16 -1.75 0.82
CA ARG A 59 2.38 -1.61 0.02
C ARG A 59 3.09 -0.28 0.27
N VAL A 60 2.35 0.83 0.26
CA VAL A 60 2.89 2.17 0.53
C VAL A 60 3.41 2.26 1.96
N ARG A 61 2.66 1.75 2.96
CA ARG A 61 3.13 1.64 4.35
C ARG A 61 4.47 0.94 4.44
N HIS A 62 4.58 -0.25 3.84
CA HIS A 62 5.80 -1.05 3.88
C HIS A 62 7.01 -0.35 3.24
N GLU A 63 6.81 0.38 2.13
CA GLU A 63 7.89 1.16 1.53
C GLU A 63 8.23 2.41 2.36
N CYS A 64 7.25 3.10 2.96
CA CYS A 64 7.53 4.17 3.93
C CYS A 64 8.32 3.65 5.14
N GLU A 65 8.00 2.47 5.66
CA GLU A 65 8.73 1.85 6.77
C GLU A 65 10.20 1.57 6.40
N LYS A 66 10.47 1.11 5.17
CA LYS A 66 11.85 0.93 4.70
C LYS A 66 12.59 2.25 4.58
N LEU A 67 11.97 3.27 4.00
CA LEU A 67 12.56 4.60 3.86
C LEU A 67 12.88 5.20 5.23
N ALA A 68 11.93 5.14 6.17
CA ALA A 68 12.11 5.61 7.53
C ALA A 68 13.22 4.84 8.28
N ARG A 69 13.29 3.51 8.15
CA ARG A 69 14.41 2.73 8.70
C ARG A 69 15.76 3.12 8.08
N GLY A 70 15.78 3.42 6.78
CA GLY A 70 16.96 3.91 6.05
C GLY A 70 17.42 5.30 6.51
N LEU A 71 16.49 6.13 6.98
CA LEU A 71 16.76 7.43 7.63
C LEU A 71 17.06 7.31 9.13
N HIS A 72 17.24 6.09 9.64
CA HIS A 72 17.46 5.83 11.07
C HIS A 72 16.34 6.35 11.99
N LEU A 73 15.10 6.43 11.48
CA LEU A 73 13.93 6.68 12.32
C LEU A 73 13.49 5.40 13.04
N PRO A 74 12.98 5.49 14.28
CA PRO A 74 12.43 4.34 14.98
C PRO A 74 11.09 3.93 14.36
N VAL A 75 10.96 2.67 13.97
CA VAL A 75 9.77 2.10 13.31
C VAL A 75 9.43 0.78 13.97
N CYS A 76 8.17 0.60 14.38
CA CYS A 76 7.69 -0.67 14.94
C CYS A 76 7.48 -1.72 13.85
N ASP A 77 7.31 -2.98 14.23
CA ASP A 77 7.07 -4.05 13.27
C ASP A 77 5.58 -4.27 13.06
N SER A 78 5.09 -3.89 11.87
CA SER A 78 3.74 -4.16 11.40
C SER A 78 3.68 -5.52 10.68
N PRO A 79 2.51 -6.17 10.53
CA PRO A 79 1.16 -5.73 10.91
C PRO A 79 0.64 -6.34 12.22
N ASN A 80 1.46 -7.06 13.00
CA ASN A 80 0.98 -7.71 14.23
C ASN A 80 0.73 -6.68 15.35
N PRO A 81 -0.49 -6.59 15.92
CA PRO A 81 -0.80 -5.63 16.98
C PRO A 81 0.16 -5.65 18.17
N GLN A 82 0.71 -6.81 18.53
CA GLN A 82 1.64 -6.94 19.66
C GLN A 82 2.99 -6.27 19.39
N THR A 83 3.46 -6.29 18.14
CA THR A 83 4.76 -5.73 17.73
C THR A 83 4.64 -4.29 17.23
N MET A 84 3.42 -3.78 17.08
CA MET A 84 3.12 -2.40 16.70
C MET A 84 3.13 -1.44 17.90
N CYS A 85 3.18 -0.12 17.63
CA CYS A 85 3.02 0.89 18.66
C CYS A 85 1.60 0.87 19.26
N PRO A 86 1.44 1.12 20.58
CA PRO A 86 2.50 1.43 21.55
C PRO A 86 3.16 0.20 22.20
N GLN A 87 2.69 -1.02 21.91
CA GLN A 87 3.12 -2.25 22.58
C GLN A 87 4.58 -2.62 22.30
N ARG A 88 4.98 -2.63 21.02
CA ARG A 88 6.35 -2.95 20.57
C ARG A 88 6.95 -4.18 21.29
N ALA A 89 6.17 -5.25 21.41
CA ALA A 89 6.65 -6.48 22.02
C ALA A 89 7.83 -7.06 21.22
N GLY A 90 8.88 -7.50 21.94
CA GLY A 90 10.06 -8.13 21.34
C GLY A 90 11.16 -7.17 20.89
N PHE A 91 10.99 -5.86 21.07
CA PHE A 91 12.07 -4.90 20.86
C PHE A 91 13.03 -4.86 22.05
N ALA A 92 14.33 -4.68 21.76
CA ALA A 92 15.35 -4.50 22.80
C ALA A 92 15.17 -3.15 23.52
N GLU A 93 15.52 -3.08 24.81
CA GLU A 93 15.35 -1.85 25.61
C GLU A 93 16.05 -0.63 24.99
N ASP A 94 17.22 -0.82 24.41
CA ASP A 94 17.96 0.27 23.74
C ASP A 94 17.23 0.81 22.51
N PHE A 95 16.48 -0.03 21.81
CA PHE A 95 15.65 0.40 20.69
C PHE A 95 14.44 1.20 21.17
N ASP A 96 13.82 0.79 22.27
CA ASP A 96 12.69 1.50 22.87
C ASP A 96 13.08 2.90 23.37
N ARG A 97 14.33 3.12 23.82
CA ARG A 97 14.84 4.47 24.16
C ARG A 97 14.75 5.44 22.98
N ARG A 98 14.91 4.98 21.75
CA ARG A 98 14.79 5.84 20.55
C ARG A 98 13.38 6.37 20.34
N PHE A 99 12.37 5.75 20.96
CA PHE A 99 10.99 6.24 20.93
C PHE A 99 10.71 7.31 21.98
N GLN A 100 11.60 7.53 22.96
CA GLN A 100 11.43 8.52 24.03
C GLN A 100 11.70 9.95 23.52
N ASN A 101 11.11 10.31 22.39
CA ASN A 101 11.13 11.64 21.81
C ASN A 101 9.71 12.23 21.88
N PRO A 102 9.55 13.48 22.38
CA PRO A 102 8.25 14.16 22.40
C PRO A 102 7.54 14.20 21.04
N ASN A 103 8.27 14.22 19.93
CA ASN A 103 7.72 14.19 18.56
C ASN A 103 6.97 12.88 18.24
N PHE A 104 7.16 11.84 19.04
CA PHE A 104 6.44 10.57 18.92
C PHE A 104 5.27 10.44 19.90
N CYS A 105 5.07 11.42 20.77
CA CYS A 105 3.91 11.49 21.65
C CYS A 105 2.77 12.21 20.91
N ILE A 106 1.59 11.61 20.87
CA ILE A 106 0.40 12.24 20.28
C ILE A 106 -0.58 12.53 21.42
N GLU A 107 -1.10 13.75 21.47
CA GLU A 107 -2.13 14.16 22.42
C GLU A 107 -3.33 13.19 22.37
N ASP A 108 -3.92 12.89 23.52
CA ASP A 108 -5.02 11.92 23.71
C ASP A 108 -4.70 10.44 23.42
N TYR A 109 -3.49 10.09 22.99
CA TYR A 109 -3.09 8.71 22.74
C TYR A 109 -1.96 8.24 23.66
N LYS A 110 -2.12 7.01 24.18
CA LYS A 110 -1.17 6.44 25.15
C LYS A 110 0.13 6.00 24.47
N GLY A 111 1.24 6.53 24.96
CA GLY A 111 2.59 6.08 24.64
C GLY A 111 3.14 6.70 23.36
N PHE A 112 4.26 6.15 22.88
CA PHE A 112 4.97 6.68 21.72
C PHE A 112 4.57 5.94 20.43
N HIS A 113 4.35 6.69 19.36
CA HIS A 113 3.96 6.22 18.04
C HIS A 113 5.00 6.65 17.00
N CYS A 114 5.63 5.68 16.33
CA CYS A 114 6.60 5.97 15.26
C CYS A 114 6.00 6.82 14.14
N PRO A 115 6.83 7.51 13.33
CA PRO A 115 6.37 8.32 12.21
C PRO A 115 5.40 7.62 11.27
N ILE A 116 5.61 6.32 11.03
CA ILE A 116 4.75 5.50 10.17
C ILE A 116 3.38 5.29 10.81
N CYS A 117 3.31 4.99 12.11
CA CYS A 117 2.06 4.83 12.83
C CYS A 117 1.26 6.13 12.88
N GLN A 118 1.91 7.29 12.94
CA GLN A 118 1.23 8.58 12.89
C GLN A 118 0.57 8.87 11.53
N ILE A 119 1.10 8.30 10.44
CA ILE A 119 0.50 8.40 9.10
C ILE A 119 -0.58 7.32 8.91
N PHE A 120 -0.21 6.04 9.03
CA PHE A 120 -1.04 4.91 8.61
C PHE A 120 -1.94 4.34 9.70
N GLY A 121 -1.76 4.81 10.95
CA GLY A 121 -2.42 4.29 12.12
C GLY A 121 -1.81 3.00 12.67
N ASN A 122 -2.34 2.61 13.82
CA ASN A 122 -2.08 1.38 14.55
C ASN A 122 -3.35 0.96 15.32
N PRO A 123 -3.36 -0.13 16.11
CA PRO A 123 -4.57 -0.57 16.80
C PRO A 123 -5.24 0.45 17.73
N VAL A 124 -4.53 1.47 18.21
CA VAL A 124 -5.08 2.51 19.10
C VAL A 124 -5.13 3.90 18.45
N LEU A 125 -4.25 4.21 17.50
CA LEU A 125 -4.16 5.50 16.81
C LEU A 125 -4.79 5.39 15.41
N PRO A 126 -5.80 6.21 15.07
CA PRO A 126 -6.41 6.19 13.75
C PRO A 126 -5.45 6.65 12.66
N SER A 127 -5.68 6.16 11.45
CA SER A 127 -4.93 6.57 10.25
C SER A 127 -5.24 8.01 9.88
N ARG A 128 -4.22 8.78 9.48
CA ARG A 128 -4.36 10.13 8.90
C ARG A 128 -4.41 10.12 7.37
N VAL A 129 -4.35 8.92 6.78
CA VAL A 129 -4.48 8.71 5.33
C VAL A 129 -5.56 7.68 5.03
N LEU A 130 -6.39 7.97 4.03
CA LEU A 130 -7.36 7.06 3.44
C LEU A 130 -6.95 6.81 1.98
N PHE A 131 -7.17 5.60 1.51
CA PHE A 131 -6.81 5.18 0.16
C PHE A 131 -8.08 4.71 -0.51
N ASP A 132 -8.32 5.16 -1.73
CA ASP A 132 -9.35 4.60 -2.59
C ASP A 132 -8.84 3.33 -3.28
N ASP A 133 -9.79 2.48 -3.69
CA ASP A 133 -9.49 1.42 -4.64
C ASP A 133 -9.04 2.06 -5.96
N LEU A 134 -7.97 1.57 -6.57
CA LEU A 134 -7.60 2.02 -7.91
C LEU A 134 -8.41 1.24 -8.93
N ILE A 135 -9.25 1.94 -9.69
CA ILE A 135 -10.14 1.33 -10.68
C ILE A 135 -9.57 1.55 -12.07
N CYS A 136 -9.55 0.49 -12.88
CA CYS A 136 -9.12 0.56 -14.27
C CYS A 136 -10.12 1.41 -15.08
N THR A 137 -9.64 2.44 -15.77
CA THR A 137 -10.53 3.32 -16.58
C THR A 137 -10.78 2.80 -17.99
N GLN A 138 -10.18 1.67 -18.35
CA GLN A 138 -10.47 0.99 -19.62
C GLN A 138 -11.77 0.21 -19.53
N ASP A 139 -12.57 0.28 -20.59
CA ASP A 139 -13.83 -0.44 -20.69
C ASP A 139 -13.59 -1.95 -20.46
N PRO A 140 -14.27 -2.58 -19.47
CA PRO A 140 -14.17 -4.01 -19.22
C PRO A 140 -14.44 -4.88 -20.45
N ALA A 141 -15.30 -4.44 -21.37
CA ALA A 141 -15.61 -5.16 -22.60
C ALA A 141 -14.38 -5.34 -23.51
N ASN A 142 -13.38 -4.47 -23.39
CA ASN A 142 -12.13 -4.51 -24.15
C ASN A 142 -11.01 -5.26 -23.43
N LEU A 143 -11.26 -5.81 -22.24
CA LEU A 143 -10.26 -6.48 -21.40
C LEU A 143 -10.58 -7.98 -21.27
N PRO A 144 -10.06 -8.82 -22.17
CA PRO A 144 -10.26 -10.26 -22.06
C PRO A 144 -9.62 -10.82 -20.79
N GLU A 145 -10.23 -11.85 -20.23
CA GLU A 145 -9.62 -12.66 -19.17
C GLU A 145 -8.45 -13.45 -19.75
N VAL A 146 -7.27 -13.31 -19.14
CA VAL A 146 -6.07 -14.02 -19.58
C VAL A 146 -5.62 -14.98 -18.48
N LEU A 147 -5.72 -16.28 -18.76
CA LEU A 147 -5.19 -17.33 -17.90
C LEU A 147 -3.75 -17.65 -18.26
N ARG A 148 -2.86 -17.48 -17.29
CA ARG A 148 -1.44 -17.78 -17.41
C ARG A 148 -1.09 -19.04 -16.63
N PRO A 149 -0.70 -20.15 -17.29
CA PRO A 149 -0.27 -21.34 -16.59
C PRO A 149 1.12 -21.14 -15.96
N GLY A 150 1.27 -21.68 -14.77
CA GLY A 150 2.53 -21.82 -14.05
C GLY A 150 2.72 -23.26 -13.61
N VAL A 151 3.97 -23.72 -13.63
CA VAL A 151 4.35 -25.07 -13.18
C VAL A 151 5.35 -24.99 -12.05
N THR A 152 5.23 -25.89 -11.09
CA THR A 152 6.28 -26.06 -10.08
C THR A 152 7.39 -26.93 -10.65
N LEU A 153 8.63 -26.46 -10.60
CA LEU A 153 9.80 -27.22 -11.06
C LEU A 153 10.53 -27.88 -9.91
N ASN A 154 10.75 -29.19 -10.01
CA ASN A 154 11.63 -29.93 -9.12
C ASN A 154 13.09 -29.70 -9.55
N ARG A 155 13.85 -28.91 -8.79
CA ARG A 155 15.23 -28.55 -9.16
C ARG A 155 16.19 -29.74 -9.19
N ARG A 156 15.98 -30.77 -8.35
CA ARG A 156 16.82 -31.97 -8.30
C ARG A 156 16.59 -32.86 -9.52
N ARG A 157 15.33 -33.11 -9.85
CA ARG A 157 14.94 -33.94 -11.01
C ARG A 157 14.95 -33.18 -12.34
N ARG A 158 14.96 -31.85 -12.29
CA ARG A 158 14.82 -30.92 -13.43
C ARG A 158 13.56 -31.18 -14.26
N THR A 159 12.48 -31.59 -13.59
CA THR A 159 11.18 -31.84 -14.22
C THR A 159 10.10 -30.97 -13.60
N ALA A 160 8.99 -30.79 -14.31
CA ALA A 160 7.76 -30.32 -13.67
C ALA A 160 7.33 -31.32 -12.58
N GLU A 161 6.84 -30.80 -11.47
CA GLU A 161 6.28 -31.59 -10.39
C GLU A 161 4.85 -31.99 -10.73
N ASN A 162 4.52 -33.27 -10.54
CA ASN A 162 3.20 -33.79 -10.87
C ASN A 162 2.12 -33.09 -10.04
N GLN A 163 0.97 -32.83 -10.67
CA GLN A 163 -0.21 -32.22 -10.03
C GLN A 163 0.05 -30.84 -9.38
N LYS A 164 1.08 -30.12 -9.84
CA LYS A 164 1.39 -28.75 -9.39
C LYS A 164 1.39 -27.74 -10.55
N LEU A 165 0.48 -27.94 -11.49
CA LEU A 165 0.03 -26.92 -12.43
C LEU A 165 -0.88 -25.95 -11.69
N PHE A 166 -0.71 -24.66 -11.93
CA PHE A 166 -1.62 -23.63 -11.44
C PHE A 166 -1.88 -22.59 -12.53
N LEU A 167 -3.06 -21.98 -12.49
CA LEU A 167 -3.53 -20.97 -13.42
C LEU A 167 -3.68 -19.64 -12.69
N LEU A 168 -2.95 -18.62 -13.16
CA LEU A 168 -3.10 -17.24 -12.69
C LEU A 168 -3.98 -16.48 -13.67
N GLU A 169 -5.05 -15.85 -13.19
CA GLU A 169 -5.71 -14.84 -14.00
C GLU A 169 -4.88 -13.57 -13.98
N THR A 170 -4.73 -12.96 -15.15
CA THR A 170 -3.97 -11.74 -15.34
C THR A 170 -4.73 -10.77 -16.23
N SER A 171 -4.43 -9.48 -16.09
CA SER A 171 -4.85 -8.50 -17.09
C SER A 171 -4.12 -8.76 -18.43
N PRO A 172 -4.67 -8.25 -19.55
CA PRO A 172 -3.95 -8.26 -20.83
C PRO A 172 -2.54 -7.65 -20.71
N VAL A 173 -1.61 -8.20 -21.50
CA VAL A 173 -0.22 -7.71 -21.60
C VAL A 173 -0.12 -6.50 -22.53
N ASN A 174 0.86 -5.63 -22.29
CA ASN A 174 1.23 -4.48 -23.15
C ASN A 174 0.15 -3.41 -23.37
N THR A 175 -0.92 -3.39 -22.56
CA THR A 175 -2.02 -2.42 -22.73
C THR A 175 -1.83 -1.13 -21.92
N LYS A 176 -0.76 -1.01 -21.12
CA LYS A 176 -0.47 0.16 -20.26
C LYS A 176 -1.71 0.63 -19.49
N LEU A 177 -2.34 -0.30 -18.77
CA LEU A 177 -3.66 -0.08 -18.20
C LEU A 177 -3.63 1.03 -17.13
N PRO A 178 -4.44 2.09 -17.27
CA PRO A 178 -4.56 3.14 -16.26
C PRO A 178 -5.50 2.73 -15.13
N PHE A 179 -4.99 2.71 -13.91
CA PHE A 179 -5.75 2.53 -12.68
C PHE A 179 -5.74 3.83 -11.88
N GLN A 180 -6.92 4.38 -11.59
CA GLN A 180 -7.08 5.70 -10.96
C GLN A 180 -7.76 5.62 -9.60
N GLY A 181 -7.35 6.50 -8.70
CA GLY A 181 -7.97 6.73 -7.39
C GLY A 181 -7.23 7.83 -6.63
N ASP A 182 -7.67 8.11 -5.42
CA ASP A 182 -7.13 9.18 -4.59
C ASP A 182 -6.53 8.64 -3.27
N ILE A 183 -5.52 9.35 -2.76
CA ILE A 183 -5.10 9.25 -1.36
C ILE A 183 -5.57 10.50 -0.66
N HIS A 184 -6.49 10.34 0.30
CA HIS A 184 -7.02 11.44 1.09
C HIS A 184 -6.20 11.62 2.36
N ILE A 185 -5.69 12.82 2.57
CA ILE A 185 -4.89 13.19 3.74
C ILE A 185 -5.78 13.99 4.69
N LEU A 186 -6.06 13.38 5.84
CA LEU A 186 -6.93 13.91 6.88
C LEU A 186 -6.21 14.96 7.73
N PRO A 187 -6.94 15.93 8.33
CA PRO A 187 -6.37 16.92 9.22
C PRO A 187 -5.57 16.32 10.39
N GLY A 188 -4.58 17.08 10.86
CA GLY A 188 -3.66 16.63 11.90
C GLY A 188 -2.66 15.58 11.40
N TYR A 189 -2.40 15.54 10.10
CA TYR A 189 -1.34 14.71 9.54
C TYR A 189 0.05 15.29 9.90
N PRO A 190 1.06 14.45 10.18
CA PRO A 190 2.42 14.93 10.41
C PRO A 190 3.02 15.64 9.18
N PRO A 191 3.91 16.65 9.35
CA PRO A 191 4.43 17.45 8.24
C PRO A 191 5.13 16.63 7.15
N TYR A 192 5.78 15.53 7.53
CA TYR A 192 6.48 14.62 6.60
C TYR A 192 5.59 13.65 5.82
N THR A 193 4.27 13.66 6.03
CA THR A 193 3.34 12.72 5.41
C THR A 193 3.43 12.73 3.89
N LYS A 194 3.33 13.92 3.27
CA LYS A 194 3.37 14.06 1.80
C LYS A 194 4.70 13.57 1.23
N ALA A 195 5.81 13.97 1.86
CA ALA A 195 7.15 13.58 1.42
C ALA A 195 7.35 12.05 1.44
N LEU A 196 7.00 11.38 2.54
CA LEU A 196 7.11 9.93 2.66
C LEU A 196 6.19 9.19 1.68
N LEU A 197 4.93 9.63 1.52
CA LEU A 197 4.00 9.02 0.57
C LEU A 197 4.52 9.11 -0.87
N LEU A 198 4.98 10.30 -1.29
CA LEU A 198 5.49 10.52 -2.64
C LEU A 198 6.80 9.76 -2.89
N ALA A 199 7.70 9.72 -1.90
CA ALA A 199 8.93 8.94 -1.98
C ALA A 199 8.64 7.43 -2.09
N ALA A 200 7.72 6.92 -1.27
CA ALA A 200 7.30 5.53 -1.30
C ALA A 200 6.66 5.15 -2.65
N LEU A 201 5.74 5.98 -3.17
CA LEU A 201 5.15 5.78 -4.49
C LEU A 201 6.22 5.72 -5.58
N ARG A 202 7.19 6.65 -5.58
CA ARG A 202 8.31 6.63 -6.55
C ARG A 202 9.17 5.37 -6.47
N HIS A 203 9.28 4.74 -5.31
CA HIS A 203 10.01 3.48 -5.12
C HIS A 203 9.18 2.23 -5.51
N ILE A 204 7.86 2.35 -5.66
CA ILE A 204 6.99 1.23 -6.03
C ILE A 204 6.92 1.12 -7.55
N HIS A 205 7.64 0.15 -8.11
CA HIS A 205 7.62 -0.15 -9.54
C HIS A 205 6.75 -1.35 -9.92
N ALA A 206 6.16 -2.04 -8.94
CA ALA A 206 5.27 -3.17 -9.21
C ALA A 206 4.23 -3.39 -8.11
N LEU A 207 3.01 -3.76 -8.51
CA LEU A 207 1.89 -4.13 -7.64
C LEU A 207 1.38 -5.54 -7.94
N GLY A 208 0.64 -6.12 -6.99
CA GLY A 208 0.08 -7.47 -7.13
C GLY A 208 1.07 -8.61 -6.83
N GLY A 209 0.69 -9.81 -7.27
CA GLY A 209 1.42 -11.06 -7.10
C GLY A 209 2.45 -11.34 -8.20
N SER A 210 3.34 -12.30 -7.96
CA SER A 210 4.32 -12.79 -8.94
C SER A 210 5.21 -11.71 -9.57
N LYS A 211 5.52 -10.65 -8.82
CA LYS A 211 6.38 -9.52 -9.23
C LYS A 211 7.75 -9.96 -9.75
N SER A 212 8.39 -10.92 -9.07
CA SER A 212 9.67 -11.49 -9.50
C SER A 212 9.58 -12.29 -10.81
N GLY A 213 8.38 -12.70 -11.21
CA GLY A 213 8.10 -13.34 -12.51
C GLY A 213 7.76 -12.34 -13.61
N GLY A 214 7.90 -11.02 -13.37
CA GLY A 214 7.67 -9.97 -14.36
C GLY A 214 6.24 -9.42 -14.42
N LEU A 215 5.37 -9.77 -13.47
CA LEU A 215 3.98 -9.29 -13.45
C LEU A 215 3.81 -7.99 -12.65
N GLY A 216 2.85 -7.17 -13.07
CA GLY A 216 2.36 -5.99 -12.38
C GLY A 216 3.34 -4.82 -12.32
N TRP A 217 4.31 -4.75 -13.24
CA TRP A 217 5.20 -3.59 -13.36
C TRP A 217 4.42 -2.36 -13.77
N LEU A 218 4.76 -1.22 -13.19
CA LEU A 218 4.04 0.03 -13.40
C LEU A 218 4.92 1.25 -13.16
N HIS A 219 4.40 2.38 -13.63
CA HIS A 219 4.87 3.70 -13.24
C HIS A 219 3.69 4.57 -12.77
N TRP A 220 3.99 5.52 -11.90
CA TRP A 220 2.99 6.42 -11.33
C TRP A 220 2.91 7.73 -12.10
N LYS A 221 1.69 8.22 -12.30
CA LYS A 221 1.41 9.61 -12.60
C LYS A 221 0.62 10.19 -11.42
N PHE A 222 1.08 11.30 -10.88
CA PHE A 222 0.39 12.04 -9.83
C PHE A 222 0.61 13.53 -10.03
N THR A 223 -0.32 14.33 -9.53
CA THR A 223 -0.22 15.80 -9.58
C THR A 223 1.04 16.24 -8.82
N PRO A 224 1.88 17.12 -9.40
CA PRO A 224 3.03 17.68 -8.69
C PRO A 224 2.59 18.27 -7.36
N GLN A 225 3.35 17.97 -6.31
CA GLN A 225 3.15 18.50 -4.98
C GLN A 225 4.40 19.27 -4.59
N GLU A 226 4.23 20.48 -4.08
CA GLU A 226 5.30 21.21 -3.43
C GLU A 226 5.55 20.57 -2.06
N ILE A 227 6.81 20.19 -1.82
CA ILE A 227 7.27 19.73 -0.53
C ILE A 227 8.16 20.85 0.00
N ASP A 228 7.77 21.45 1.12
CA ASP A 228 8.59 22.44 1.80
C ASP A 228 9.89 21.78 2.29
N ASN A 229 11.01 22.49 2.16
CA ASN A 229 12.31 22.01 2.62
C ASN A 229 12.35 21.82 4.15
N THR A 230 11.52 22.53 4.89
CA THR A 230 11.37 22.36 6.36
C THR A 230 10.91 20.96 6.76
N VAL A 231 10.34 20.19 5.81
CA VAL A 231 9.98 18.78 6.04
C VAL A 231 11.20 17.92 6.36
N TRP A 232 12.37 18.26 5.80
CA TRP A 232 13.60 17.51 6.04
C TRP A 232 14.07 17.65 7.48
N ASP A 233 13.92 18.83 8.08
CA ASP A 233 14.25 19.07 9.49
C ASP A 233 13.40 18.21 10.44
N ALA A 234 12.15 17.90 10.04
CA ALA A 234 11.28 17.02 10.83
C ALA A 234 11.59 15.52 10.66
N LEU A 235 12.25 15.13 9.56
CA LEU A 235 12.63 13.74 9.26
C LEU A 235 14.05 13.40 9.69
N LEU A 236 14.95 14.38 9.65
CA LEU A 236 16.32 14.30 10.11
C LEU A 236 16.30 14.82 11.55
N LEU A 237 15.97 13.93 12.48
CA LEU A 237 16.04 14.20 13.92
C LEU A 237 17.51 14.44 14.31
N GLU A 238 18.04 15.62 14.01
CA GLU A 238 19.26 16.18 14.62
C GLU A 238 18.94 16.86 15.95
#